data_AF-A0A5D0N616-F1
#
_entry.id   AF-A0A5D0N616-F1
#
_cell.length_a   1.000
_cell.length_b   1.000
_cell.length_c   1.000
_cell.angle_alpha   90.00
_cell.angle_beta   90.00
_cell.angle_gamma   90.00
#
_symmetry.space_group_name_H-M   'P 1'
#
loop_
_entity.id
_entity.type
_entity.pdbx_description
1 polymer ?
#
loop_
_entity_poly.entity_id
_entity_poly.type
_entity_poly.pdbx_seq_one_letter_code
_entity_poly.pdbx_strand_id
1 'polypeptide(L)'
;MVATGRGGVRPVKPSNPRVPWLVLNVVASIAAACLLWAFSVPGFVFLLVLGLVHVLGLAAVAWIVLMVMGIQRRQWSWWFLPAPAVVVLALALVVAGVPLQARWAMSRSAFERVVATVPTTSPVGVEWSSVPVPSRIGAYRIEAAYPVPGGVVFYEANGYMIDDAGFAYLPDGPTPDLETPDFESPAFKHLGGPWYSWTASW
;
A
#
# COMPACT_ATOMS: atom_id res chain seq x y z
N MET A 1 -43.14 7.47 60.46
CA MET A 1 -43.51 7.06 59.08
C MET A 1 -42.24 6.98 58.26
N VAL A 2 -41.81 5.77 57.90
CA VAL A 2 -40.60 5.52 57.11
C VAL A 2 -41.05 5.03 55.75
N ALA A 3 -40.73 5.79 54.70
CA ALA A 3 -40.92 5.37 53.31
C ALA A 3 -39.56 4.93 52.76
N THR A 4 -39.36 3.63 52.64
CA THR A 4 -38.18 3.03 51.99
C THR A 4 -38.40 2.96 50.48
N GLY A 5 -37.76 3.88 49.75
CA GLY A 5 -37.70 3.84 48.28
C GLY A 5 -36.79 2.69 47.81
N ARG A 6 -37.39 1.67 47.18
CA ARG A 6 -36.63 0.64 46.44
C ARG A 6 -36.10 1.24 45.14
N GLY A 7 -34.82 1.58 45.13
CA GLY A 7 -34.08 1.91 43.90
C GLY A 7 -34.03 0.70 42.98
N GLY A 8 -34.82 0.72 41.91
CA GLY A 8 -34.79 -0.29 40.87
C GLY A 8 -33.48 -0.19 40.07
N VAL A 9 -32.54 -1.09 40.34
CA VAL A 9 -31.35 -1.27 39.51
C VAL A 9 -31.83 -1.81 38.15
N ARG A 10 -31.66 -1.02 37.08
CA ARG A 10 -31.96 -1.50 35.72
C ARG A 10 -31.01 -2.65 35.39
N PRO A 11 -31.51 -3.82 34.95
CA PRO A 11 -30.64 -4.92 34.56
C PRO A 11 -29.76 -4.51 33.38
N VAL A 12 -28.44 -4.61 33.54
CA VAL A 12 -27.48 -4.41 32.46
C VAL A 12 -27.70 -5.52 31.44
N LYS A 13 -28.15 -5.16 30.23
CA LYS A 13 -28.35 -6.12 29.14
C LYS A 13 -27.00 -6.78 28.83
N PRO A 14 -26.90 -8.13 28.86
CA PRO A 14 -25.64 -8.79 28.54
C PRO A 14 -25.21 -8.40 27.13
N SER A 15 -23.97 -7.90 27.00
CA SER A 15 -23.41 -7.55 25.71
C SER A 15 -23.26 -8.81 24.87
N ASN A 16 -23.66 -8.73 23.59
CA ASN A 16 -23.57 -9.87 22.69
C ASN A 16 -22.09 -10.23 22.48
N PRO A 17 -21.65 -11.46 22.82
CA PRO A 17 -20.23 -11.86 22.74
C PRO A 17 -19.66 -11.84 21.32
N ARG A 18 -20.51 -11.68 20.28
CA ARG A 18 -20.09 -11.58 18.88
C ARG A 18 -19.65 -10.17 18.47
N VAL A 19 -20.10 -9.12 19.16
CA VAL A 19 -19.85 -7.72 18.76
C VAL A 19 -18.35 -7.38 18.77
N PRO A 20 -17.56 -7.73 19.80
CA PRO A 20 -16.12 -7.45 19.80
C PRO A 20 -15.38 -8.12 18.64
N TRP A 21 -15.75 -9.37 18.32
CA TRP A 21 -15.16 -10.09 17.18
C TRP A 21 -15.53 -9.45 15.84
N LEU A 22 -16.79 -9.02 15.67
CA LEU A 22 -17.21 -8.32 14.47
C LEU A 22 -16.40 -7.04 14.26
N VAL A 23 -16.22 -6.24 15.32
CA VAL A 23 -15.42 -5.02 15.27
C VAL A 23 -13.98 -5.32 14.83
N LEU A 24 -13.34 -6.33 15.44
CA LEU A 24 -11.97 -6.72 15.06
C LEU A 24 -11.88 -7.19 13.61
N ASN A 25 -12.84 -7.97 13.13
CA ASN A 25 -12.86 -8.43 11.74
C ASN A 25 -13.02 -7.28 10.76
N VAL A 26 -13.87 -6.29 11.06
CA VAL A 26 -14.05 -5.08 10.25
C VAL A 26 -12.78 -4.24 10.24
N VAL A 27 -12.19 -3.98 11.41
CA VAL A 27 -10.94 -3.21 11.53
C VAL A 27 -9.81 -3.90 10.76
N ALA A 28 -9.64 -5.22 10.92
CA ALA A 28 -8.63 -6.00 10.21
C ALA A 28 -8.85 -5.96 8.69
N SER A 29 -10.09 -6.05 8.23
CA SER A 29 -10.43 -6.02 6.79
C SER A 29 -10.14 -4.65 6.18
N ILE A 30 -10.50 -3.56 6.88
CA ILE A 30 -10.20 -2.19 6.43
C ILE A 30 -8.68 -1.98 6.41
N ALA A 31 -7.97 -2.37 7.48
CA ALA A 31 -6.53 -2.22 7.55
C ALA A 31 -5.82 -3.02 6.44
N ALA A 32 -6.27 -4.24 6.15
CA ALA A 32 -5.78 -5.06 5.05
C ALA A 32 -6.00 -4.39 3.68
N ALA A 33 -7.20 -3.84 3.43
CA ALA A 33 -7.49 -3.13 2.19
C ALA A 33 -6.59 -1.89 2.02
N CYS A 34 -6.42 -1.10 3.08
CA CYS A 34 -5.52 0.05 3.10
C CYS A 34 -4.06 -0.36 2.85
N LEU A 35 -3.62 -1.49 3.43
CA LEU A 35 -2.28 -2.02 3.23
C LEU A 35 -2.06 -2.42 1.76
N LEU A 36 -2.99 -3.16 1.16
CA LEU A 36 -2.92 -3.55 -0.25
C LEU A 36 -2.87 -2.30 -1.16
N TRP A 37 -3.66 -1.28 -0.84
CA TRP A 37 -3.62 -0.01 -1.57
C TRP A 37 -2.26 0.69 -1.41
N ALA A 38 -1.72 0.75 -0.19
CA ALA A 38 -0.44 1.39 0.11
C ALA A 38 0.74 0.76 -0.66
N PHE A 39 0.68 -0.55 -0.94
CA PHE A 39 1.68 -1.31 -1.71
C PHE A 39 1.30 -1.50 -3.20
N SER A 40 0.28 -0.80 -3.68
CA SER A 40 -0.11 -0.83 -5.10
C SER A 40 0.60 0.23 -5.97
N VAL A 41 1.42 1.07 -5.34
CA VAL A 41 2.29 2.09 -5.96
C VAL A 41 3.75 1.60 -5.96
N PRO A 42 4.61 2.11 -6.85
CA PRO A 42 6.04 1.83 -6.77
C PRO A 42 6.58 2.33 -5.42
N GLY A 43 7.38 1.50 -4.74
CA GLY A 43 7.68 1.70 -3.32
C GLY A 43 6.49 1.35 -2.44
N PHE A 44 6.05 2.29 -1.61
CA PHE A 44 4.82 2.20 -0.80
C PHE A 44 4.48 3.56 -0.17
N VAL A 45 3.23 3.73 0.25
CA VAL A 45 2.80 4.99 0.90
C VAL A 45 3.23 5.03 2.37
N PHE A 46 4.39 5.62 2.66
CA PHE A 46 5.05 5.57 3.98
C PHE A 46 4.14 5.95 5.16
N LEU A 47 3.51 7.14 5.13
CA LEU A 47 2.67 7.61 6.24
C LEU A 47 1.47 6.69 6.51
N LEU A 48 0.90 6.11 5.46
CA LEU A 48 -0.22 5.18 5.59
C LEU A 48 0.24 3.87 6.22
N VAL A 49 1.37 3.30 5.76
CA VAL A 49 1.96 2.09 6.36
C VAL A 49 2.30 2.32 7.83
N LEU A 50 2.90 3.47 8.16
CA LEU A 50 3.21 3.83 9.54
C LEU A 50 1.94 3.85 10.41
N GLY A 51 0.87 4.49 9.96
CA GLY A 51 -0.41 4.48 10.66
C GLY A 51 -1.01 3.08 10.80
N LEU A 52 -0.94 2.27 9.74
CA LEU A 52 -1.47 0.91 9.73
C LEU A 52 -0.74 -0.02 10.69
N VAL A 53 0.58 0.09 10.84
CA VAL A 53 1.36 -0.71 11.81
C VAL A 53 0.82 -0.51 13.23
N HIS A 54 0.50 0.74 13.61
CA HIS A 54 -0.05 1.03 14.93
C HIS A 54 -1.46 0.47 15.10
N VAL A 55 -2.33 0.66 14.11
CA VAL A 55 -3.71 0.13 14.15
C VAL A 55 -3.72 -1.39 14.21
N LEU A 56 -2.92 -2.06 13.38
CA LEU A 56 -2.79 -3.52 13.36
C LEU A 56 -2.16 -4.05 14.66
N GLY A 57 -1.17 -3.35 15.22
CA GLY A 57 -0.58 -3.69 16.51
C GLY A 57 -1.60 -3.65 17.65
N LEU A 58 -2.38 -2.58 17.75
CA LEU A 58 -3.46 -2.47 18.74
C LEU A 58 -4.55 -3.52 18.54
N ALA A 59 -4.95 -3.78 17.29
CA ALA A 59 -5.92 -4.81 16.95
C ALA A 59 -5.41 -6.21 17.31
N ALA A 60 -4.13 -6.50 17.11
CA ALA A 60 -3.50 -7.76 17.48
C ALA A 60 -3.49 -7.96 19.00
N VAL A 61 -3.13 -6.93 19.77
CA VAL A 61 -3.20 -6.98 21.24
C VAL A 61 -4.64 -7.24 21.72
N ALA A 62 -5.61 -6.49 21.19
CA ALA A 62 -7.03 -6.68 21.53
C ALA A 62 -7.53 -8.09 21.17
N TRP A 63 -7.10 -8.62 20.02
CA TRP A 63 -7.41 -9.97 19.59
C TRP A 63 -6.86 -11.03 20.55
N ILE A 64 -5.60 -10.90 20.98
CA ILE A 64 -4.96 -11.82 21.93
C ILE A 64 -5.72 -11.80 23.27
N VAL A 65 -6.05 -10.61 23.78
CA VAL A 65 -6.80 -10.45 25.04
C VAL A 65 -8.17 -11.14 24.94
N LEU A 66 -8.94 -10.87 23.89
CA LEU A 66 -10.25 -11.48 23.69
C LEU A 66 -10.18 -13.00 23.50
N MET A 67 -9.15 -13.50 22.81
CA MET A 67 -8.91 -14.93 22.64
C MET A 67 -8.65 -15.60 24.00
N VAL A 68 -7.73 -15.06 24.80
CA VAL A 68 -7.40 -15.59 26.14
C VAL A 68 -8.61 -15.56 27.06
N MET A 69 -9.37 -14.46 27.06
CA MET A 69 -10.62 -14.36 27.84
C MET A 69 -11.68 -15.38 27.37
N GLY A 70 -11.79 -15.62 26.07
CA GLY A 70 -12.71 -16.61 25.50
C GLY A 70 -12.36 -18.03 25.93
N ILE A 71 -11.07 -18.38 25.91
CA ILE A 71 -10.55 -19.67 26.37
C ILE A 71 -10.82 -19.85 27.87
N GLN A 72 -10.48 -18.86 28.71
CA GLN A 72 -10.69 -18.91 30.16
C GLN A 72 -12.17 -19.06 30.54
N ARG A 73 -13.06 -18.42 29.78
CA ARG A 73 -14.52 -18.49 30.01
C ARG A 73 -15.16 -19.72 29.36
N ARG A 74 -14.38 -20.62 28.72
CA ARG A 74 -14.88 -21.78 27.97
C ARG A 74 -15.88 -21.42 26.86
N GLN A 75 -15.82 -20.19 26.36
CA GLN A 75 -16.71 -19.67 25.31
C GLN A 75 -15.98 -19.75 23.96
N TRP A 76 -15.75 -20.98 23.49
CA TRP A 76 -15.11 -21.20 22.20
C TRP A 76 -15.99 -20.67 21.06
N SER A 77 -15.42 -19.86 20.17
CA SER A 77 -16.14 -19.23 19.06
C SER A 77 -15.24 -19.16 17.84
N TRP A 78 -15.69 -19.67 16.69
CA TRP A 78 -14.93 -19.62 15.43
C TRP A 78 -14.71 -18.19 14.88
N TRP A 79 -15.36 -17.17 15.48
CA TRP A 79 -15.31 -15.77 15.05
C TRP A 79 -13.95 -15.07 15.26
N PHE A 80 -13.00 -15.70 15.96
CA PHE A 80 -11.64 -15.16 16.09
C PHE A 80 -10.77 -15.40 14.86
N LEU A 81 -11.09 -16.37 14.01
CA LEU A 81 -10.23 -16.77 12.88
C LEU A 81 -10.17 -15.80 11.69
N PRO A 82 -11.25 -15.10 11.29
CA PRO A 82 -11.21 -14.32 10.06
C PRO A 82 -10.19 -13.17 10.10
N ALA A 83 -10.07 -12.46 11.22
CA ALA A 83 -9.14 -11.34 11.38
C ALA A 83 -7.67 -11.73 11.07
N PRO A 84 -7.05 -12.72 11.74
CA PRO A 84 -5.69 -13.12 11.42
C PRO A 84 -5.57 -13.71 10.01
N ALA A 85 -6.57 -14.45 9.53
CA ALA A 85 -6.55 -15.00 8.17
C ALA A 85 -6.49 -13.90 7.09
N VAL A 86 -7.30 -12.84 7.25
CA VAL A 86 -7.31 -11.69 6.32
C VAL A 86 -5.98 -10.94 6.35
N VAL A 87 -5.40 -10.72 7.54
CA VAL A 87 -4.10 -10.04 7.67
C VAL A 87 -2.99 -10.87 7.03
N VAL A 88 -2.93 -12.18 7.30
CA VAL A 88 -1.95 -13.09 6.70
C VAL A 88 -2.07 -13.13 5.18
N LEU A 89 -3.30 -13.20 4.66
CA LEU A 89 -3.55 -13.16 3.22
C LEU A 89 -3.07 -11.84 2.60
N ALA A 90 -3.38 -10.70 3.22
CA ALA A 90 -2.96 -9.40 2.73
C ALA A 90 -1.42 -9.28 2.68
N LEU A 91 -0.73 -9.74 3.74
CA LEU A 91 0.73 -9.77 3.77
C LEU A 91 1.31 -10.66 2.67
N ALA A 92 0.74 -11.86 2.47
CA ALA A 92 1.18 -12.76 1.41
C ALA A 92 1.04 -12.11 0.01
N LEU A 93 -0.06 -11.39 -0.24
CA LEU A 93 -0.26 -10.66 -1.49
C LEU A 93 0.74 -9.51 -1.67
N VAL A 94 1.05 -8.76 -0.60
CA VAL A 94 2.06 -7.69 -0.63
C VAL A 94 3.44 -8.25 -0.95
N VAL A 95 3.86 -9.32 -0.27
CA VAL A 95 5.15 -9.99 -0.51
C VAL A 95 5.25 -10.49 -1.95
N ALA A 96 4.16 -11.05 -2.49
CA ALA A 96 4.09 -11.49 -3.87
C ALA A 96 4.03 -10.33 -4.90
N GLY A 97 3.94 -9.07 -4.46
CA GLY A 97 3.85 -7.90 -5.34
C GLY A 97 2.54 -7.81 -6.13
N VAL A 98 1.51 -8.55 -5.71
CA VAL A 98 0.22 -8.63 -6.42
C VAL A 98 -0.49 -7.28 -6.51
N PRO A 99 -0.55 -6.44 -5.46
CA PRO A 99 -1.26 -5.16 -5.55
C PRO A 99 -0.66 -4.22 -6.60
N LEU A 100 0.67 -4.14 -6.66
CA LEU A 100 1.39 -3.34 -7.66
C LEU A 100 1.12 -3.87 -9.06
N GLN A 101 1.31 -5.18 -9.28
CA GLN A 101 1.10 -5.81 -10.59
C GLN A 101 -0.35 -5.64 -11.08
N ALA A 102 -1.33 -5.81 -10.20
CA ALA A 102 -2.74 -5.66 -10.55
C ALA A 102 -3.08 -4.23 -10.96
N ARG A 103 -2.65 -3.23 -10.18
CA ARG A 103 -2.90 -1.81 -10.48
C ARG A 103 -2.13 -1.33 -11.71
N TRP A 104 -0.92 -1.87 -11.92
CA TRP A 104 -0.11 -1.64 -13.11
C TRP A 104 -0.79 -2.18 -14.36
N ALA A 105 -1.22 -3.45 -14.35
CA ALA A 105 -1.87 -4.08 -15.50
C ALA A 105 -3.10 -3.29 -16.00
N MET A 106 -3.89 -2.72 -15.08
CA MET A 106 -5.03 -1.85 -15.41
C MET A 106 -4.61 -0.49 -15.99
N SER A 107 -3.42 0.00 -15.67
CA SER A 107 -2.93 1.33 -16.06
C SER A 107 -1.98 1.31 -17.26
N ARG A 108 -1.42 0.15 -17.60
CA ARG A 108 -0.38 -0.03 -18.63
C ARG A 108 -0.74 0.63 -19.97
N SER A 109 -1.95 0.42 -20.48
CA SER A 109 -2.37 1.02 -21.75
C SER A 109 -2.40 2.55 -21.74
N ALA A 110 -2.65 3.17 -20.58
CA ALA A 110 -2.62 4.63 -20.45
C ALA A 110 -1.19 5.15 -20.49
N PHE A 111 -0.26 4.44 -19.87
CA PHE A 111 1.16 4.73 -19.93
C PHE A 111 1.73 4.57 -21.35
N GLU A 112 1.36 3.50 -22.05
CA GLU A 112 1.77 3.28 -23.44
C GLU A 112 1.31 4.42 -24.37
N ARG A 113 0.09 4.94 -24.17
CA ARG A 113 -0.40 6.11 -24.92
C ARG A 113 0.43 7.37 -24.64
N VAL A 114 0.86 7.58 -23.40
CA VAL A 114 1.67 8.75 -23.03
C VAL A 114 3.07 8.62 -23.62
N VAL A 115 3.74 7.47 -23.47
CA VAL A 115 5.07 7.24 -24.02
C VAL A 115 5.11 7.41 -25.54
N ALA A 116 4.05 7.02 -26.25
CA ALA A 116 3.96 7.24 -27.70
C ALA A 116 4.01 8.71 -28.13
N THR A 117 3.80 9.65 -27.20
CA THR A 117 3.79 11.10 -27.45
C THR A 117 4.98 11.84 -26.82
N VAL A 118 5.74 11.18 -25.94
CA VAL A 118 6.83 11.79 -25.18
C VAL A 118 8.17 11.50 -25.89
N PRO A 119 9.08 12.48 -26.00
CA PRO A 119 10.43 12.22 -26.47
C PRO A 119 11.13 11.20 -25.56
N THR A 120 11.60 10.09 -26.15
CA THR A 120 12.38 9.05 -25.46
C THR A 120 13.89 9.28 -25.54
N THR A 121 14.31 10.41 -26.11
CA THR A 121 15.71 10.79 -26.27
C THR A 121 15.89 12.17 -25.65
N SER A 122 16.79 12.28 -24.67
CA SER A 122 17.17 13.60 -24.12
C SER A 122 17.79 14.48 -25.21
N PRO A 123 17.33 15.73 -25.38
CA PRO A 123 18.01 16.69 -26.24
C PRO A 123 19.47 16.84 -25.80
N VAL A 124 20.41 16.73 -26.74
CA VAL A 124 21.84 16.90 -26.50
C VAL A 124 22.07 18.28 -25.88
N GLY A 125 22.65 18.33 -24.67
CA GLY A 125 23.01 19.57 -23.97
C GLY A 125 21.97 20.13 -22.99
N VAL A 126 20.87 19.41 -22.72
CA VAL A 126 19.90 19.78 -21.67
C VAL A 126 19.75 18.63 -20.69
N GLU A 127 20.61 18.63 -19.67
CA GLU A 127 20.55 17.67 -18.58
C GLU A 127 19.31 17.98 -17.72
N TRP A 128 18.38 17.02 -17.60
CA TRP A 128 17.28 17.02 -16.63
C TRP A 128 16.12 18.01 -16.83
N SER A 129 15.71 18.29 -18.08
CA SER A 129 14.43 18.97 -18.32
C SER A 129 13.26 18.00 -18.27
N SER A 130 12.31 18.27 -17.37
CA SER A 130 11.06 17.51 -17.32
C SER A 130 10.22 17.75 -18.59
N VAL A 131 9.53 16.71 -19.03
CA VAL A 131 8.59 16.78 -20.16
C VAL A 131 7.17 16.88 -19.62
N PRO A 132 6.31 17.74 -20.20
CA PRO A 132 4.92 17.84 -19.79
C PRO A 132 4.20 16.50 -20.02
N VAL A 133 3.62 15.96 -18.95
CA VAL A 133 2.77 14.77 -18.96
C VAL A 133 1.49 15.04 -18.16
N PRO A 134 0.40 14.28 -18.41
CA PRO A 134 -0.78 14.38 -17.57
C PRO A 134 -0.47 14.09 -16.11
N SER A 135 -1.00 14.88 -15.17
CA SER A 135 -0.83 14.68 -13.73
C SER A 135 -1.44 13.37 -13.21
N ARG A 136 -2.24 12.70 -14.04
CA ARG A 136 -2.80 11.38 -13.78
C ARG A 136 -2.68 10.50 -15.00
N ILE A 137 -2.01 9.36 -14.87
CA ILE A 137 -1.88 8.35 -15.92
C ILE A 137 -2.46 7.04 -15.38
N GLY A 138 -3.58 6.60 -15.96
CA GLY A 138 -4.33 5.47 -15.45
C GLY A 138 -4.76 5.67 -14.00
N ALA A 139 -4.42 4.71 -13.12
CA ALA A 139 -4.72 4.79 -11.70
C ALA A 139 -3.70 5.60 -10.88
N TYR A 140 -2.61 6.10 -11.49
CA TYR A 140 -1.47 6.70 -10.78
C TYR A 140 -1.44 8.21 -10.90
N ARG A 141 -0.90 8.88 -9.88
CA ARG A 141 -0.66 10.31 -9.90
C ARG A 141 0.81 10.54 -10.23
N ILE A 142 1.05 11.24 -11.33
CA ILE A 142 2.38 11.49 -11.85
C ILE A 142 2.73 12.96 -11.64
N GLU A 143 3.91 13.21 -11.09
CA GLU A 143 4.38 14.56 -10.79
C GLU A 143 5.29 15.11 -11.87
N ALA A 144 6.17 14.25 -12.39
CA ALA A 144 7.11 14.62 -13.44
C ALA A 144 7.43 13.41 -14.31
N ALA A 145 7.89 13.69 -15.52
CA ALA A 145 8.53 12.72 -16.39
C ALA A 145 9.84 13.30 -16.91
N TYR A 146 10.88 12.48 -16.95
CA TYR A 146 12.20 12.87 -17.42
C TYR A 146 12.66 11.90 -18.52
N PRO A 147 13.02 12.41 -19.70
CA PRO A 147 13.75 11.61 -20.68
C PRO A 147 15.10 11.22 -20.08
N VAL A 148 15.47 9.96 -20.28
CA VAL A 148 16.74 9.40 -19.84
C VAL A 148 17.40 8.69 -21.02
N PRO A 149 18.72 8.42 -20.97
CA PRO A 149 19.34 7.57 -21.96
C PRO A 149 18.57 6.24 -22.09
N GLY A 150 18.09 5.93 -23.29
CA GLY A 150 17.34 4.71 -23.56
C GLY A 150 15.86 4.74 -23.20
N GLY A 151 15.28 5.85 -22.73
CA GLY A 151 13.84 5.89 -22.45
C GLY A 151 13.32 7.08 -21.67
N VAL A 152 12.35 6.82 -20.78
CA VAL A 152 11.72 7.85 -19.95
C VAL A 152 11.36 7.29 -18.57
N VAL A 153 11.60 8.08 -17.53
CA VAL A 153 11.18 7.80 -16.15
C VAL A 153 10.04 8.72 -15.74
N PHE A 154 9.09 8.18 -14.97
CA PHE A 154 7.92 8.86 -14.44
C PHE A 154 7.97 8.82 -12.91
N TYR A 155 7.82 9.97 -12.26
CA TYR A 155 7.79 10.11 -10.80
C TYR A 155 6.36 9.99 -10.29
N GLU A 156 6.12 9.07 -9.35
CA GLU A 156 4.82 8.83 -8.74
C GLU A 156 4.69 9.58 -7.42
N ALA A 157 3.57 10.31 -7.25
CA ALA A 157 3.40 11.25 -6.17
C ALA A 157 3.41 10.65 -4.75
N ASN A 158 3.06 9.37 -4.61
CA ASN A 158 2.94 8.72 -3.31
C ASN A 158 4.22 7.99 -2.89
N GLY A 159 5.25 7.94 -3.74
CA GLY A 159 6.58 7.45 -3.40
C GLY A 159 7.37 8.42 -2.50
N TYR A 160 7.13 9.72 -2.66
CA TYR A 160 8.00 10.86 -2.36
C TYR A 160 8.26 11.22 -0.86
N MET A 161 8.33 10.28 0.08
CA MET A 161 8.51 10.65 1.52
C MET A 161 9.88 10.30 2.12
N ILE A 162 10.48 9.18 1.74
CA ILE A 162 11.83 8.78 2.19
C ILE A 162 12.68 8.39 0.98
N ASP A 163 12.04 7.81 -0.03
CA ASP A 163 12.62 7.39 -1.29
C ASP A 163 11.86 8.06 -2.44
N ASP A 164 12.49 8.25 -3.58
CA ASP A 164 11.79 8.54 -4.83
C ASP A 164 11.31 7.22 -5.46
N ALA A 165 10.12 7.22 -6.06
CA ALA A 165 9.61 6.02 -6.71
C ALA A 165 8.78 6.35 -7.94
N GLY A 166 8.73 5.39 -8.86
CA GLY A 166 8.11 5.64 -10.13
C GLY A 166 8.03 4.46 -11.08
N PHE A 167 7.75 4.79 -12.33
CA PHE A 167 7.74 3.87 -13.45
C PHE A 167 8.78 4.28 -14.47
N ALA A 168 9.35 3.32 -15.19
CA ALA A 168 10.29 3.57 -16.27
C ALA A 168 9.89 2.78 -17.50
N TYR A 169 9.94 3.44 -18.65
CA TYR A 169 9.87 2.82 -19.97
C TYR A 169 11.29 2.74 -20.52
N LEU A 170 11.82 1.52 -20.57
CA LEU A 170 13.20 1.21 -20.95
C LEU A 170 13.17 -0.01 -21.88
N PRO A 171 12.98 0.18 -23.20
CA PRO A 171 12.86 -0.91 -24.17
C PRO A 171 14.09 -1.80 -24.25
N ASP A 172 15.28 -1.23 -24.06
CA ASP A 172 16.55 -1.95 -24.05
C ASP A 172 16.98 -2.39 -22.64
N GLY A 173 16.14 -2.13 -21.63
CA GLY A 173 16.41 -2.35 -20.21
C GLY A 173 17.17 -1.19 -19.53
N PRO A 174 17.32 -1.24 -18.19
CA PRO A 174 18.15 -0.29 -17.45
C PRO A 174 19.60 -0.33 -17.91
N THR A 175 20.19 0.84 -18.13
CA THR A 175 21.62 0.98 -18.45
C THR A 175 22.44 1.12 -17.17
N PRO A 176 23.74 0.79 -17.18
CA PRO A 176 24.62 1.01 -16.02
C PRO A 176 24.67 2.48 -15.57
N ASP A 177 24.44 3.43 -16.48
CA ASP A 177 24.36 4.87 -16.16
C ASP A 177 23.12 5.23 -15.34
N LEU A 178 22.09 4.37 -15.34
CA LEU A 178 20.90 4.45 -14.48
C LEU A 178 21.05 3.58 -13.22
N GLU A 179 21.99 2.64 -13.20
CA GLU A 179 22.28 1.71 -12.11
C GLU A 179 23.66 2.02 -11.50
N THR A 180 23.90 3.26 -11.10
CA THR A 180 25.19 3.66 -10.55
C THR A 180 25.53 2.83 -9.29
N PRO A 181 26.80 2.64 -8.91
CA PRO A 181 27.16 1.90 -7.70
C PRO A 181 27.03 2.72 -6.40
N ASP A 182 26.64 3.99 -6.50
CA ASP A 182 26.63 4.93 -5.39
C ASP A 182 25.33 4.80 -4.56
N PHE A 183 25.43 5.19 -3.28
CA PHE A 183 24.28 5.50 -2.42
C PHE A 183 23.43 6.54 -3.20
N GLU A 184 22.18 6.22 -3.56
CA GLU A 184 21.23 6.96 -4.45
C GLU A 184 20.79 6.22 -5.73
N SER A 185 21.25 4.99 -5.97
CA SER A 185 20.97 4.33 -7.26
C SER A 185 19.59 3.65 -7.32
N PRO A 186 18.77 3.91 -8.36
CA PRO A 186 17.42 3.38 -8.43
C PRO A 186 17.43 1.86 -8.64
N ALA A 187 16.70 1.16 -7.78
CA ALA A 187 16.44 -0.26 -7.93
C ALA A 187 15.28 -0.50 -8.90
N PHE A 188 15.53 -1.14 -10.04
CA PHE A 188 14.51 -1.47 -11.03
C PHE A 188 13.89 -2.86 -10.81
N LYS A 189 12.56 -2.94 -10.88
CA LYS A 189 11.80 -4.19 -10.87
C LYS A 189 10.94 -4.27 -12.12
N HIS A 190 11.13 -5.34 -12.88
CA HIS A 190 10.43 -5.55 -14.14
C HIS A 190 8.91 -5.78 -13.93
N LEU A 191 8.09 -5.07 -14.69
CA LEU A 191 6.63 -5.13 -14.67
C LEU A 191 6.03 -5.84 -15.89
N GLY A 192 6.84 -6.10 -16.93
CA GLY A 192 6.42 -6.79 -18.14
C GLY A 192 6.59 -5.94 -19.40
N GLY A 193 7.25 -6.52 -20.41
CA GLY A 193 7.62 -5.79 -21.62
C GLY A 193 8.68 -4.73 -21.30
N PRO A 194 8.65 -3.55 -21.93
CA PRO A 194 9.65 -2.50 -21.72
C PRO A 194 9.46 -1.70 -20.42
N TRP A 195 8.74 -2.24 -19.43
CA TRP A 195 8.26 -1.48 -18.27
C TRP A 195 8.84 -1.98 -16.95
N TYR A 196 9.23 -1.02 -16.12
CA TYR A 196 9.84 -1.23 -14.81
C TYR A 196 9.19 -0.31 -13.78
N SER A 197 9.08 -0.77 -12.53
CA SER A 197 8.95 0.12 -11.38
C SER A 197 10.34 0.40 -10.84
N TRP A 198 10.59 1.60 -10.34
CA TRP A 198 11.86 1.94 -9.72
C TRP A 198 11.65 2.62 -8.37
N THR A 199 12.65 2.49 -7.50
CA THR A 199 12.75 3.16 -6.20
C THR A 199 14.19 3.61 -5.98
N ALA A 200 14.43 4.84 -5.57
CA ALA A 200 15.74 5.37 -5.21
C ALA A 200 15.69 5.91 -3.78
N SER A 201 16.54 5.40 -2.90
CA SER A 201 16.65 5.90 -1.52
C SER A 201 17.68 7.02 -1.44
N TRP A 202 17.30 8.12 -0.81
CA TRP A 202 18.17 9.27 -0.52
C TRP A 202 19.11 9.02 0.66
#